data_AF-A0A7Y5G836-F1
#
_entry.id   AF-A0A7Y5G836-F1
#
_cell.length_a   1.000
_cell.length_b   1.000
_cell.length_c   1.000
_cell.angle_alpha   90.00
_cell.angle_beta   90.00
_cell.angle_gamma   90.00
#
_symmetry.space_group_name_H-M   'P 1'
#
loop_
_entity.id
_entity.type
_entity.pdbx_description
1 polymer ?
#
loop_
_entity_poly.entity_id
_entity_poly.type
_entity_poly.pdbx_seq_one_letter_code
_entity_poly.pdbx_strand_id
1 'polypeptide(L)' 'IKRLMDIGCYRGLRHRKGLPVRGQRTRTNSRTRKGKRRTIGGLKKVEAKK' A
#
# COMPACT_ATOMS: atom_id res chain seq x y z
N ILE A 1 -12.45 -7.52 8.90
CA ILE A 1 -10.96 -7.60 8.87
C ILE A 1 -10.34 -7.48 10.26
N LYS A 2 -10.91 -6.66 11.16
CA LYS A 2 -10.42 -6.42 12.52
C LYS A 2 -9.95 -7.71 13.23
N ARG A 3 -10.82 -8.73 13.32
CA ARG A 3 -10.46 -10.09 13.81
C ARG A 3 -9.14 -10.65 13.25
N LEU A 4 -8.91 -10.59 11.93
CA LEU A 4 -7.69 -11.11 11.32
C LEU A 4 -6.46 -10.26 11.67
N MET A 5 -6.63 -8.94 11.78
CA MET A 5 -5.57 -8.03 12.20
C MET A 5 -5.21 -8.18 13.67
N ASP A 6 -6.19 -8.52 14.51
CA ASP A 6 -6.04 -8.73 15.94
C ASP A 6 -5.37 -10.08 16.23
N ILE A 7 -5.76 -11.14 15.51
CA ILE A 7 -5.13 -12.48 15.60
C ILE A 7 -3.68 -12.49 15.06
N GLY A 8 -3.30 -11.52 14.23
CA GLY A 8 -1.93 -11.42 13.71
C GLY A 8 -1.58 -12.44 12.61
N CYS A 9 -2.56 -13.11 12.02
CA CYS A 9 -2.32 -14.06 10.93
C CYS A 9 -1.78 -13.34 9.67
N TYR A 10 -1.19 -14.10 8.72
CA TYR A 10 -0.61 -13.52 7.49
C TYR A 10 -1.59 -12.60 6.77
N ARG A 11 -2.86 -13.01 6.62
CA ARG A 11 -3.90 -12.18 5.99
C ARG A 11 -4.10 -10.86 6.75
N GLY A 12 -4.11 -10.89 8.07
CA GLY A 12 -4.21 -9.71 8.93
C GLY A 12 -3.04 -8.75 8.75
N LEU A 13 -1.80 -9.28 8.75
CA LEU A 13 -0.59 -8.48 8.53
C LEU A 13 -0.59 -7.80 7.16
N ARG A 14 -1.05 -8.50 6.12
CA ARG A 14 -1.18 -7.95 4.76
C ARG A 14 -2.23 -6.85 4.69
N HIS A 15 -3.36 -7.02 5.38
CA HIS A 15 -4.39 -5.98 5.51
C HIS A 15 -3.87 -4.75 6.24
N ARG A 16 -3.13 -4.91 7.36
CA ARG A 16 -2.52 -3.80 8.12
C ARG A 16 -1.52 -3.03 7.27
N LYS A 17 -0.72 -3.72 6.46
CA LYS A 17 0.28 -3.13 5.54
C LYS A 17 -0.31 -2.59 4.23
N GLY A 18 -1.62 -2.71 3.99
CA GLY A 18 -2.26 -2.28 2.74
C GLY A 18 -1.78 -3.06 1.51
N LEU A 19 -1.36 -4.32 1.68
CA LEU A 19 -0.83 -5.15 0.60
C LEU A 19 -1.85 -6.21 0.14
N PRO A 20 -1.72 -6.72 -1.09
CA PRO A 20 -2.53 -7.84 -1.56
C PRO A 20 -2.43 -9.07 -0.66
N VAL A 21 -3.59 -9.69 -0.41
CA VAL A 21 -3.76 -10.82 0.52
C VAL A 21 -3.79 -12.17 -0.20
N ARG A 22 -4.18 -12.20 -1.48
CA ARG A 22 -4.38 -13.43 -2.29
C ARG A 22 -3.11 -13.88 -3.05
N GLY A 23 -1.91 -13.62 -2.50
CA GLY A 23 -0.65 -14.05 -3.13
C GLY A 23 -0.26 -13.30 -4.42
N GLN A 24 -0.93 -12.20 -4.75
CA GLN A 24 -0.59 -11.41 -5.94
C GLN A 24 0.83 -10.84 -5.87
N ARG A 25 1.52 -10.78 -7.01
CA ARG A 25 2.86 -10.21 -7.15
C ARG A 25 2.89 -8.74 -6.73
N THR A 26 3.77 -8.39 -5.79
CA THR A 26 3.84 -7.01 -5.25
C THR A 26 5.00 -6.16 -5.78
N ARG A 27 5.94 -6.73 -6.54
CA ARG A 27 7.09 -5.98 -7.08
C ARG A 27 6.68 -4.88 -8.06
N THR A 28 5.71 -5.18 -8.94
CA THR A 28 5.32 -4.30 -10.06
C THR A 28 3.87 -3.80 -9.91
N ASN A 29 2.90 -4.71 -10.05
CA ASN A 29 1.48 -4.40 -10.23
C ASN A 29 0.68 -4.72 -8.97
N SER A 30 0.41 -3.69 -8.15
CA SER A 30 -0.48 -3.81 -6.98
C SER A 30 -1.09 -2.45 -6.61
N ARG A 31 -1.34 -1.59 -7.60
CA ARG A 31 -1.67 -0.17 -7.36
C ARG A 31 -3.04 0.03 -6.73
N THR A 32 -4.01 -0.84 -7.01
CA THR A 32 -5.33 -0.80 -6.38
C THR A 32 -5.25 -0.96 -4.85
N ARG A 33 -4.27 -1.73 -4.32
CA ARG A 33 -4.05 -1.83 -2.86
C ARG A 33 -2.94 -0.95 -2.30
N LYS A 34 -1.80 -0.85 -2.98
CA LYS A 34 -0.68 0.00 -2.55
C LYS A 34 -0.97 1.50 -2.67
N GLY A 35 -1.96 1.89 -3.46
CA GLY A 35 -2.25 3.28 -3.80
C GLY A 35 -1.40 3.81 -4.95
N LYS A 36 -1.50 5.14 -5.16
CA LYS A 36 -0.76 5.88 -6.19
C LYS A 36 0.76 5.69 -6.05
N ARG A 37 1.49 5.78 -7.16
CA ARG A 37 2.96 5.67 -7.16
C ARG A 37 3.56 6.80 -6.32
N ARG A 38 4.25 6.45 -5.24
CA ARG A 38 5.13 7.36 -4.50
C ARG A 38 6.53 7.20 -5.08
N THR A 39 6.99 8.19 -5.83
CA THR A 39 8.37 8.26 -6.36
C THR A 39 9.25 8.93 -5.30
N ILE A 40 10.37 8.31 -4.94
CA ILE A 40 11.23 8.79 -3.83
C ILE A 40 12.12 9.99 -4.26
N GLY A 41 12.13 10.38 -5.54
CA GLY A 41 12.97 11.48 -6.05
C GLY A 41 12.25 12.57 -6.86
N GLY A 42 10.91 12.66 -6.80
CA GLY A 42 10.12 13.55 -7.66
C GLY A 42 9.42 14.73 -6.97
N LEU A 43 9.72 15.00 -5.69
CA LEU A 43 9.13 16.12 -4.95
C LEU A 43 9.92 17.42 -5.18
N LYS A 44 9.83 17.98 -6.38
CA LYS A 44 10.01 19.43 -6.63
C LYS A 44 9.00 19.89 -7.68
N LYS A 45 7.77 20.16 -7.22
CA LYS A 45 6.84 21.16 -7.77
C LYS A 45 5.50 21.03 -7.06
N VAL A 46 5.44 21.56 -5.84
CA VAL A 46 4.17 22.04 -5.29
C VAL A 46 4.42 23.44 -4.75
N GLU A 47 4.79 24.36 -5.63
CA GLU A 47 4.49 25.77 -5.44
C GLU A 47 3.35 26.10 -6.39
N ALA A 48 2.14 25.75 -5.96
CA ALA A 48 0.94 26.41 -6.43
C ALA A 48 0.70 27.57 -5.46
N LYS A 49 1.23 28.76 -5.78
CA LYS A 49 0.80 30.06 -5.23
C LYS A 49 1.30 31.20 -6.13
N LYS A 50 0.51 31.55 -7.16
CA LYS A 50 0.08 32.90 -7.51
C LYS A 50 -1.09 32.78 -8.49
#